data_AF-A0A0K0Y5E0-F1
#
_entry.id   AF-A0A0K0Y5E0-F1
#
_cell.length_a   1.000
_cell.length_b   1.000
_cell.length_c   1.000
_cell.angle_alpha   90.00
_cell.angle_beta   90.00
_cell.angle_gamma   90.00
#
_symmetry.space_group_name_H-M   'P 1'
#
loop_
_entity.id
_entity.type
_entity.pdbx_description
1 polymer ?
#
loop_
_entity_poly.entity_id
_entity_poly.type
_entity_poly.pdbx_seq_one_letter_code
_entity_poly.pdbx_strand_id
1 'polypeptide(L)'
;MPALRVATIFMIATSSAAVAHENVTHTEVNGDVTCISSNGAPDHDMGTFPNRANPNAFRIQDLTFCFPTAPSMADTVTRDLMTVGVSVTGFPIRPYTAGYYDPDGRRGFSQDPSSGWRQQAMHNPRSLGMDDQNAHVDRSGLYHYHSVSSDLLASQNGTLIGYAPDGFEIKYSPSTATSSWQ
;
A
#
# COMPACT_ATOMS: atom_id res chain seq x y z
N MET A 1 -61.79 -5.45 24.09
CA MET A 1 -60.65 -4.55 23.81
C MET A 1 -59.37 -5.39 23.86
N PRO A 2 -58.70 -5.70 22.74
CA PRO A 2 -57.48 -6.48 22.81
C PRO A 2 -56.30 -5.56 23.14
N ALA A 3 -55.49 -5.96 24.12
CA ALA A 3 -54.31 -5.24 24.55
C ALA A 3 -53.19 -5.42 23.50
N LEU A 4 -52.74 -4.31 22.92
CA LEU A 4 -51.63 -4.25 21.98
C LEU A 4 -50.33 -4.49 22.75
N ARG A 5 -49.65 -5.62 22.49
CA ARG A 5 -48.31 -5.89 23.04
C ARG A 5 -47.28 -5.35 22.05
N VAL A 6 -46.59 -4.28 22.44
CA VAL A 6 -45.43 -3.77 21.71
C VAL A 6 -44.23 -4.63 22.06
N ALA A 7 -43.71 -5.36 21.07
CA ALA A 7 -42.45 -6.09 21.19
C ALA A 7 -41.30 -5.17 20.79
N THR A 8 -40.48 -4.76 21.76
CA THR A 8 -39.27 -3.98 21.53
C THR A 8 -38.17 -4.90 21.02
N ILE A 9 -37.80 -4.77 19.75
CA ILE A 9 -36.66 -5.48 19.16
C ILE A 9 -35.39 -4.70 19.53
N PHE A 10 -34.57 -5.26 20.41
CA PHE A 10 -33.21 -4.78 20.65
C PHE A 10 -32.32 -5.26 19.50
N MET A 11 -31.97 -4.37 18.57
CA MET A 11 -30.87 -4.61 17.64
C MET A 11 -29.55 -4.47 18.41
N ILE A 12 -28.90 -5.59 18.70
CA ILE A 12 -27.53 -5.60 19.20
C ILE A 12 -26.63 -5.33 17.98
N ALA A 13 -26.14 -4.10 17.86
CA ALA A 13 -25.07 -3.78 16.92
C ALA A 13 -23.78 -4.39 17.46
N THR A 14 -23.37 -5.53 16.90
CA THR A 14 -22.04 -6.08 17.14
C THR A 14 -21.03 -5.22 16.39
N SER A 15 -20.44 -4.25 17.07
CA SER A 15 -19.25 -3.56 16.58
C SER A 15 -18.17 -4.61 16.38
N SER A 16 -17.86 -4.93 15.13
CA SER A 16 -16.68 -5.71 14.81
C SER A 16 -15.48 -4.84 15.17
N ALA A 17 -14.86 -5.10 16.32
CA ALA A 17 -13.58 -4.49 16.62
C ALA A 17 -12.62 -4.87 15.48
N ALA A 18 -12.00 -3.86 14.87
CA ALA A 18 -10.89 -4.10 13.96
C ALA A 18 -9.87 -4.96 14.70
N VAL A 19 -9.58 -6.14 14.18
CA VAL A 19 -8.52 -6.98 14.73
C VAL A 19 -7.23 -6.27 14.35
N ALA A 20 -6.59 -5.59 15.29
CA ALA A 20 -5.26 -5.07 15.09
C ALA A 20 -4.36 -6.29 14.83
N HIS A 21 -3.92 -6.47 13.59
CA HIS A 21 -2.95 -7.49 13.25
C HIS A 21 -1.59 -7.00 13.75
N GLU A 22 -0.92 -7.78 14.60
CA GLU A 22 0.41 -7.42 15.08
C GLU A 22 1.39 -7.38 13.88
N ASN A 23 2.04 -6.24 13.67
CA ASN A 23 3.13 -6.14 12.70
C ASN A 23 4.29 -7.00 13.20
N VAL A 24 4.70 -7.96 12.37
CA VAL A 24 5.93 -8.71 12.57
C VAL A 24 6.83 -8.34 11.41
N THR A 25 7.90 -7.61 11.70
CA THR A 25 8.92 -7.21 10.73
C THR A 25 10.31 -7.47 11.30
N HIS A 26 11.22 -7.97 10.47
CA HIS A 26 12.61 -8.21 10.83
C HIS A 26 13.53 -7.77 9.70
N THR A 27 14.50 -6.94 10.03
CA THR A 27 15.55 -6.50 9.09
C THR A 27 16.85 -7.15 9.49
N GLU A 28 17.46 -7.86 8.54
CA GLU A 28 18.78 -8.47 8.70
C GLU A 28 19.73 -8.00 7.60
N VAL A 29 21.02 -7.94 7.94
CA VAL A 29 22.09 -7.68 6.98
C VAL A 29 22.95 -8.93 6.91
N ASN A 30 23.07 -9.51 5.70
CA ASN A 30 23.87 -10.69 5.43
C ASN A 30 24.86 -10.39 4.30
N GLY A 31 26.10 -10.05 4.69
CA GLY A 31 27.12 -9.63 3.74
C GLY A 31 26.71 -8.36 3.00
N ASP A 32 26.59 -8.46 1.68
CA ASP A 32 26.29 -7.34 0.79
C ASP A 32 24.80 -7.12 0.54
N VAL A 33 23.93 -7.79 1.32
CA VAL A 33 22.47 -7.74 1.16
C VAL A 33 21.79 -7.42 2.49
N THR A 34 20.83 -6.49 2.44
CA THR A 34 19.85 -6.26 3.49
C THR A 34 18.55 -6.95 3.10
N CYS A 35 17.97 -7.73 4.00
CA CYS A 35 16.66 -8.36 3.82
C CYS A 35 15.67 -7.86 4.87
N ILE A 36 14.46 -7.50 4.44
CA ILE A 36 13.33 -7.20 5.30
C ILE A 36 12.31 -8.33 5.13
N SER A 37 12.04 -9.05 6.22
CA SER A 37 11.00 -10.07 6.29
C SER A 37 9.80 -9.55 7.07
N SER A 38 8.57 -9.86 6.62
CA SER A 38 7.35 -9.37 7.26
C SER A 38 6.18 -10.35 7.11
N ASN A 39 5.24 -10.30 8.04
CA ASN A 39 3.94 -10.97 7.95
C ASN A 39 2.89 -10.20 7.10
N GLY A 40 3.28 -9.04 6.54
CA GLY A 40 2.45 -8.21 5.67
C GLY A 40 1.45 -7.30 6.38
N ALA A 41 1.34 -7.35 7.71
CA ALA A 41 0.51 -6.42 8.48
C ALA A 41 1.26 -5.10 8.70
N PRO A 42 0.62 -3.91 8.63
CA PRO A 42 1.27 -2.64 8.95
C PRO A 42 1.43 -2.43 10.47
N ASP A 43 2.33 -1.52 10.84
CA ASP A 43 2.58 -1.05 12.23
C ASP A 43 1.58 0.03 12.70
N HIS A 44 0.58 0.33 11.87
CA HIS A 44 -0.51 1.26 12.13
C HIS A 44 -1.86 0.57 11.85
N ASP A 45 -2.96 1.21 12.21
CA ASP A 45 -4.29 0.67 11.95
C ASP A 45 -4.58 0.66 10.44
N MET A 46 -5.10 -0.47 9.95
CA MET A 46 -5.65 -0.58 8.60
C MET A 46 -7.09 -0.07 8.57
N GLY A 47 -7.53 0.39 7.39
CA GLY A 47 -8.96 0.49 7.11
C GLY A 47 -9.67 -0.86 7.22
N THR A 48 -11.00 -0.82 7.21
CA THR A 48 -11.80 -2.06 7.20
C THR A 48 -11.76 -2.70 5.80
N PHE A 49 -11.34 -3.96 5.73
CA PHE A 49 -11.34 -4.78 4.53
C PHE A 49 -12.03 -6.13 4.82
N PRO A 50 -12.99 -6.57 3.99
CA PRO A 50 -13.47 -5.93 2.77
C PRO A 50 -14.31 -4.68 3.04
N ASN A 51 -14.39 -3.80 2.04
CA ASN A 51 -15.25 -2.61 2.03
C ASN A 51 -16.04 -2.51 0.72
N ARG A 52 -16.90 -1.49 0.59
CA ARG A 52 -17.81 -1.30 -0.55
C ARG A 52 -17.12 -1.30 -1.92
N ALA A 53 -15.89 -0.79 -1.99
CA ALA A 53 -15.13 -0.68 -3.23
C ALA A 53 -14.04 -1.75 -3.38
N ASN A 54 -13.74 -2.50 -2.30
CA ASN A 54 -12.75 -3.57 -2.30
C ASN A 54 -13.28 -4.83 -1.60
N PRO A 55 -13.61 -5.90 -2.34
CA PRO A 55 -14.17 -7.12 -1.78
C PRO A 55 -13.12 -8.04 -1.13
N ASN A 56 -11.84 -7.67 -1.15
CA ASN A 56 -10.77 -8.52 -0.63
C ASN A 56 -10.58 -8.29 0.87
N ALA A 57 -10.20 -9.34 1.59
CA ALA A 57 -9.89 -9.31 3.02
C ALA A 57 -8.38 -9.47 3.22
N PHE A 58 -7.83 -8.79 4.23
CA PHE A 58 -6.41 -8.92 4.59
C PHE A 58 -6.07 -10.37 4.95
N ARG A 59 -4.87 -10.80 4.55
CA ARG A 59 -4.29 -12.09 4.93
C ARG A 59 -2.82 -11.89 5.26
N ILE A 60 -2.41 -12.44 6.40
CA ILE A 60 -1.00 -12.60 6.75
C ILE A 60 -0.30 -13.37 5.63
N GLN A 61 0.86 -12.88 5.22
CA GLN A 61 1.70 -13.47 4.19
C GLN A 61 3.16 -13.35 4.63
N ASP A 62 3.93 -14.42 4.45
CA ASP A 62 5.37 -14.38 4.67
C ASP A 62 6.04 -13.70 3.47
N LEU A 63 6.45 -12.45 3.68
CA LEU A 63 7.12 -11.61 2.68
C LEU A 63 8.59 -11.49 3.02
N THR A 64 9.45 -11.50 1.99
CA THR A 64 10.87 -11.18 2.12
C THR A 64 11.31 -10.32 0.94
N PHE A 65 11.93 -9.18 1.24
CA PHE A 65 12.50 -8.26 0.28
C PHE A 65 13.98 -8.09 0.57
N CYS A 66 14.83 -8.47 -0.38
CA CYS A 66 16.27 -8.35 -0.25
C CYS A 66 16.83 -7.38 -1.29
N PHE A 67 17.75 -6.53 -0.87
CA PHE A 67 18.38 -5.51 -1.72
C PHE A 67 19.83 -5.27 -1.29
N PRO A 68 20.71 -4.77 -2.19
CA PRO A 68 22.11 -4.50 -1.87
C PRO A 68 22.28 -3.52 -0.70
N THR A 69 23.28 -3.74 0.16
CA THR A 69 23.66 -2.80 1.24
C THR A 69 24.34 -1.54 0.70
N ALA A 70 24.97 -1.65 -0.47
CA ALA A 70 25.65 -0.57 -1.17
C ALA A 70 25.06 -0.41 -2.59
N PRO A 71 23.98 0.37 -2.76
CA PRO A 71 23.35 0.55 -4.06
C PRO A 71 24.28 1.28 -5.04
N SER A 72 24.16 0.95 -6.32
CA SER A 72 24.88 1.61 -7.41
C SER A 72 23.95 1.87 -8.58
N MET A 73 24.20 2.97 -9.30
CA MET A 73 23.38 3.34 -10.46
C MET A 73 23.56 2.30 -11.56
N ALA A 74 22.44 1.81 -12.11
CA ALA A 74 22.42 0.97 -13.30
C ALA A 74 22.52 1.82 -14.57
N ASP A 75 23.10 1.26 -15.64
CA ASP A 75 23.19 1.89 -16.96
C ASP A 75 21.81 2.04 -17.63
N THR A 76 20.82 1.26 -17.19
CA THR A 76 19.46 1.22 -17.75
C THR A 76 18.41 1.30 -16.66
N VAL A 77 17.34 2.05 -16.93
CA VAL A 77 16.18 2.15 -16.03
C VAL A 77 15.31 0.90 -16.15
N THR A 78 15.04 0.24 -15.03
CA THR A 78 14.00 -0.79 -14.94
C THR A 78 12.62 -0.14 -14.98
N ARG A 79 11.80 -0.51 -15.96
CA ARG A 79 10.44 0.02 -16.15
C ARG A 79 9.38 -0.98 -15.67
N ASP A 80 8.15 -0.50 -15.53
CA ASP A 80 6.93 -1.30 -15.33
C ASP A 80 6.88 -2.19 -14.08
N LEU A 81 7.78 -1.96 -13.11
CA LEU A 81 7.72 -2.59 -11.80
C LEU A 81 6.41 -2.27 -11.10
N MET A 82 5.76 -3.33 -10.61
CA MET A 82 4.56 -3.16 -9.82
C MET A 82 4.84 -2.82 -8.37
N THR A 83 5.83 -3.49 -7.80
CA THR A 83 6.38 -3.16 -6.49
C THR A 83 7.68 -2.42 -6.74
N VAL A 84 7.67 -1.13 -6.43
CA VAL A 84 8.83 -0.24 -6.65
C VAL A 84 9.71 -0.12 -5.41
N GLY A 85 9.26 -0.70 -4.29
CA GLY A 85 10.02 -0.77 -3.06
C GLY A 85 9.25 -1.47 -1.94
N VAL A 86 9.92 -1.60 -0.81
CA VAL A 86 9.37 -2.10 0.45
C VAL A 86 9.45 -0.98 1.49
N SER A 87 8.41 -0.80 2.29
CA SER A 87 8.45 0.15 3.39
C SER A 87 9.47 -0.29 4.45
N VAL A 88 9.94 0.64 5.27
CA VAL A 88 10.73 0.32 6.47
C VAL A 88 10.03 -0.64 7.45
N THR A 89 8.70 -0.74 7.34
CA THR A 89 7.83 -1.60 8.17
C THR A 89 7.50 -2.93 7.49
N GLY A 90 8.02 -3.17 6.29
CA GLY A 90 8.12 -4.50 5.68
C GLY A 90 7.05 -4.87 4.66
N PHE A 91 6.30 -3.91 4.11
CA PHE A 91 5.27 -4.21 3.11
C PHE A 91 5.39 -3.37 1.83
N PRO A 92 4.78 -3.82 0.71
CA PRO A 92 5.08 -3.30 -0.62
C PRO A 92 4.61 -1.85 -0.85
N ILE A 93 5.40 -1.12 -1.63
CA ILE A 93 5.02 0.16 -2.24
C ILE A 93 4.71 -0.10 -3.72
N ARG A 94 3.47 0.12 -4.13
CA ARG A 94 2.93 -0.17 -5.47
C ARG A 94 2.11 1.02 -5.99
N PRO A 95 2.72 2.10 -6.51
CA PRO A 95 2.00 3.35 -6.83
C PRO A 95 0.95 3.22 -7.95
N TYR A 96 1.18 2.28 -8.87
CA TYR A 96 0.45 2.22 -10.13
C TYR A 96 -0.69 1.20 -10.11
N THR A 97 -1.62 1.35 -11.06
CA THR A 97 -2.60 0.32 -11.41
C THR A 97 -2.11 -0.53 -12.59
N ALA A 98 -2.93 -1.47 -13.08
CA ALA A 98 -2.68 -2.16 -14.34
C ALA A 98 -3.07 -1.32 -15.58
N GLY A 99 -3.65 -0.14 -15.39
CA GLY A 99 -4.11 0.72 -16.47
C GLY A 99 -3.05 1.69 -16.97
N TYR A 100 -3.21 2.11 -18.21
CA TYR A 100 -2.38 3.10 -18.89
C TYR A 100 -3.28 4.15 -19.52
N TYR A 101 -2.76 5.38 -19.68
CA TYR A 101 -3.46 6.43 -20.40
C TYR A 101 -3.76 5.99 -21.83
N ASP A 102 -5.00 6.15 -22.24
CA ASP A 102 -5.49 5.81 -23.58
C ASP A 102 -6.63 6.79 -23.94
N PRO A 103 -6.41 7.70 -24.92
CA PRO A 103 -7.43 8.68 -25.31
C PRO A 103 -8.69 8.04 -25.90
N ASP A 104 -8.61 6.83 -26.46
CA ASP A 104 -9.73 6.09 -27.06
C ASP A 104 -10.42 5.17 -26.04
N GLY A 105 -9.83 4.99 -24.86
CA GLY A 105 -10.37 4.19 -23.77
C GLY A 105 -11.62 4.82 -23.15
N ARG A 106 -12.56 3.97 -22.68
CA ARG A 106 -13.87 4.38 -22.12
C ARG A 106 -13.80 5.44 -21.00
N ARG A 107 -12.65 5.57 -20.33
CA ARG A 107 -12.40 6.56 -19.26
C ARG A 107 -11.05 7.28 -19.43
N GLY A 108 -10.51 7.33 -20.64
CA GLY A 108 -9.13 7.81 -20.86
C GLY A 108 -8.06 6.81 -20.43
N PHE A 109 -8.44 5.54 -20.24
CA PHE A 109 -7.54 4.46 -19.82
C PHE A 109 -7.90 3.13 -20.49
N SER A 110 -6.88 2.32 -20.76
CA SER A 110 -6.99 0.92 -21.16
C SER A 110 -5.88 0.08 -20.54
N GLN A 111 -5.74 -1.18 -20.98
CA GLN A 111 -4.63 -2.05 -20.61
C GLN A 111 -3.47 -1.99 -21.61
N ASP A 112 -3.57 -1.16 -22.64
CA ASP A 112 -2.50 -0.98 -23.64
C ASP A 112 -1.37 -0.09 -23.07
N PRO A 113 -0.15 -0.62 -22.90
CA PRO A 113 0.98 0.16 -22.40
C PRO A 113 1.59 1.12 -23.43
N SER A 114 1.09 1.17 -24.66
CA SER A 114 1.68 1.92 -25.79
C SER A 114 1.94 3.40 -25.52
N SER A 115 1.13 4.05 -24.66
CA SER A 115 1.34 5.43 -24.27
C SER A 115 2.57 5.63 -23.37
N GLY A 116 3.01 4.59 -22.65
CA GLY A 116 4.06 4.66 -21.65
C GLY A 116 3.65 5.37 -20.34
N TRP A 117 2.42 5.90 -20.27
CA TRP A 117 1.91 6.63 -19.11
C TRP A 117 1.03 5.72 -18.26
N ARG A 118 1.64 5.05 -17.30
CA ARG A 118 0.93 4.16 -16.37
C ARG A 118 0.09 4.95 -15.38
N GLN A 119 -1.15 4.52 -15.17
CA GLN A 119 -2.08 5.18 -14.26
C GLN A 119 -1.63 5.01 -12.80
N GLN A 120 -1.51 6.13 -12.09
CA GLN A 120 -1.34 6.15 -10.64
C GLN A 120 -2.65 5.77 -9.94
N ALA A 121 -2.60 4.89 -8.95
CA ALA A 121 -3.81 4.44 -8.26
C ALA A 121 -4.48 5.54 -7.44
N MET A 122 -3.71 6.52 -6.97
CA MET A 122 -4.22 7.73 -6.31
C MET A 122 -5.04 8.64 -7.23
N HIS A 123 -5.15 8.35 -8.53
CA HIS A 123 -6.06 9.07 -9.42
C HIS A 123 -7.53 8.91 -8.99
N ASN A 124 -7.92 7.73 -8.48
CA ASN A 124 -9.28 7.48 -7.99
C ASN A 124 -9.29 6.49 -6.80
N PRO A 125 -8.78 6.91 -5.63
CA PRO A 125 -8.55 6.04 -4.48
C PRO A 125 -9.85 5.41 -3.95
N ARG A 126 -10.96 6.17 -3.99
CA ARG A 126 -12.29 5.68 -3.58
C ARG A 126 -12.78 4.50 -4.41
N SER A 127 -12.46 4.47 -5.71
CA SER A 127 -12.86 3.37 -6.59
C SER A 127 -12.10 2.07 -6.33
N LEU A 128 -10.94 2.16 -5.69
CA LEU A 128 -10.08 1.03 -5.31
C LEU A 128 -10.30 0.60 -3.86
N GLY A 129 -11.17 1.31 -3.13
CA GLY A 129 -11.44 1.06 -1.71
C GLY A 129 -10.22 1.30 -0.84
N MET A 130 -9.40 2.30 -1.18
CA MET A 130 -8.27 2.71 -0.35
C MET A 130 -8.72 3.19 1.03
N ASP A 131 -7.90 2.94 2.03
CA ASP A 131 -8.05 3.50 3.37
C ASP A 131 -7.33 4.85 3.52
N ASP A 132 -7.40 5.40 4.73
CA ASP A 132 -6.80 6.71 5.06
C ASP A 132 -5.26 6.70 5.04
N GLN A 133 -4.67 5.52 4.91
CA GLN A 133 -3.21 5.31 4.84
C GLN A 133 -2.71 5.22 3.39
N ASN A 134 -3.57 5.57 2.41
CA ASN A 134 -3.28 5.46 0.99
C ASN A 134 -2.93 4.04 0.54
N ALA A 135 -3.54 3.04 1.16
CA ALA A 135 -3.29 1.63 0.89
C ALA A 135 -4.60 0.86 0.69
N HIS A 136 -4.49 -0.33 0.12
CA HIS A 136 -5.59 -1.28 0.10
C HIS A 136 -5.08 -2.73 0.06
N VAL A 137 -6.02 -3.66 0.21
CA VAL A 137 -5.75 -5.10 0.07
C VAL A 137 -5.98 -5.57 -1.37
N ASP A 138 -5.04 -6.28 -1.98
CA ASP A 138 -5.26 -6.87 -3.31
C ASP A 138 -6.02 -8.23 -3.26
N ARG A 139 -6.18 -8.88 -4.42
CA ARG A 139 -6.88 -10.16 -4.53
C ARG A 139 -6.24 -11.30 -3.74
N SER A 140 -4.94 -11.25 -3.44
CA SER A 140 -4.28 -12.28 -2.63
C SER A 140 -4.52 -12.07 -1.14
N GLY A 141 -4.95 -10.88 -0.74
CA GLY A 141 -5.01 -10.46 0.66
C GLY A 141 -3.83 -9.59 1.09
N LEU A 142 -2.98 -9.14 0.16
CA LEU A 142 -1.79 -8.34 0.45
C LEU A 142 -2.13 -6.86 0.62
N TYR A 143 -1.85 -6.31 1.80
CA TYR A 143 -1.89 -4.88 2.05
C TYR A 143 -0.66 -4.19 1.45
N HIS A 144 -0.86 -3.07 0.75
CA HIS A 144 0.24 -2.34 0.09
C HIS A 144 -0.10 -0.86 -0.13
N TYR A 145 0.93 -0.02 -0.08
CA TYR A 145 0.82 1.42 -0.29
C TYR A 145 0.76 1.81 -1.76
N HIS A 146 -0.08 2.80 -2.06
CA HIS A 146 -0.11 3.50 -3.35
C HIS A 146 0.43 4.92 -3.27
N SER A 147 0.54 5.47 -2.05
CA SER A 147 1.18 6.73 -1.73
C SER A 147 1.69 6.68 -0.29
N VAL A 148 2.31 7.76 0.17
CA VAL A 148 2.87 7.84 1.52
C VAL A 148 1.76 7.88 2.57
N SER A 149 1.84 7.03 3.59
CA SER A 149 0.96 7.02 4.76
C SER A 149 1.36 8.10 5.76
N SER A 150 0.37 8.78 6.35
CA SER A 150 0.62 9.72 7.45
C SER A 150 1.15 9.01 8.70
N ASP A 151 0.65 7.82 8.98
CA ASP A 151 0.99 7.08 10.19
C ASP A 151 2.39 6.48 10.07
N LEU A 152 2.78 6.02 8.88
CA LEU A 152 4.17 5.67 8.59
C LEU A 152 5.11 6.86 8.80
N LEU A 153 4.73 8.05 8.34
CA LEU A 153 5.57 9.24 8.58
C LEU A 153 5.63 9.61 10.07
N ALA A 154 4.55 9.38 10.81
CA ALA A 154 4.51 9.65 12.24
C ALA A 154 5.30 8.62 13.06
N SER A 155 5.37 7.36 12.61
CA SER A 155 6.16 6.31 13.27
C SER A 155 7.67 6.44 13.00
N GLN A 156 8.05 7.19 11.95
CA GLN A 156 9.43 7.37 11.53
C GLN A 156 10.04 8.69 12.03
N ASN A 157 11.26 8.62 12.57
CA ASN A 157 12.06 9.81 12.89
C ASN A 157 12.96 10.19 11.70
N GLY A 158 12.37 10.71 10.62
CA GLY A 158 13.13 11.15 9.44
C GLY A 158 12.33 11.12 8.14
N THR A 159 13.05 11.12 7.01
CA THR A 159 12.45 11.10 5.66
C THR A 159 12.44 9.72 5.03
N LEU A 160 13.10 8.73 5.62
CA LEU A 160 13.18 7.37 5.08
C LEU A 160 11.85 6.64 5.25
N ILE A 161 11.23 6.26 4.14
CA ILE A 161 9.96 5.50 4.12
C ILE A 161 10.13 4.07 3.61
N GLY A 162 11.22 3.77 2.91
CA GLY A 162 11.46 2.44 2.37
C GLY A 162 12.73 2.31 1.55
N TYR A 163 12.87 1.19 0.86
CA TYR A 163 14.00 0.86 0.00
C TYR A 163 13.51 0.34 -1.35
N ALA A 164 14.17 0.76 -2.42
CA ALA A 164 13.97 0.23 -3.77
C ALA A 164 14.68 -1.15 -3.93
N PRO A 165 14.30 -1.97 -4.93
CA PRO A 165 14.90 -3.29 -5.15
C PRO A 165 16.42 -3.28 -5.39
N ASP A 166 16.98 -2.15 -5.83
CA ASP A 166 18.40 -1.93 -6.06
C ASP A 166 19.14 -1.38 -4.82
N GLY A 167 18.44 -1.20 -3.69
CA GLY A 167 18.99 -0.81 -2.40
C GLY A 167 18.99 0.70 -2.15
N PHE A 168 18.58 1.51 -3.12
CA PHE A 168 18.44 2.95 -2.88
C PHE A 168 17.33 3.25 -1.89
N GLU A 169 17.59 4.18 -0.97
CA GLU A 169 16.59 4.68 -0.03
C GLU A 169 15.48 5.43 -0.75
N ILE A 170 14.23 5.12 -0.42
CA ILE A 170 13.05 5.89 -0.80
C ILE A 170 12.78 6.87 0.33
N LYS A 171 12.97 8.16 0.05
CA LYS A 171 12.76 9.25 1.00
C LYS A 171 11.58 10.14 0.62
N TYR A 172 10.84 10.59 1.62
CA TYR A 172 9.75 11.54 1.49
C TYR A 172 9.94 12.72 2.44
N SER A 173 9.86 13.93 1.89
CA SER A 173 9.83 15.17 2.68
C SER A 173 8.90 16.18 2.02
N PRO A 174 7.67 16.35 2.52
CA PRO A 174 6.68 17.21 1.87
C PRO A 174 6.99 18.70 2.02
N SER A 175 7.80 19.09 3.01
CA SER A 175 8.10 20.49 3.33
C SER A 175 9.47 20.96 2.84
N THR A 176 10.40 20.05 2.56
CA THR A 176 11.77 20.41 2.17
C THR A 176 12.23 19.87 0.82
N ALA A 177 11.52 18.89 0.24
CA ALA A 177 11.87 18.40 -1.08
C ALA A 177 11.26 19.29 -2.17
N THR A 178 12.10 19.79 -3.08
CA THR A 178 11.65 20.33 -4.37
C THR A 178 11.66 19.16 -5.36
N SER A 179 10.54 18.90 -6.03
CA SER A 179 10.49 17.92 -7.12
C SER A 179 11.59 18.27 -8.14
N SER A 180 12.40 17.27 -8.52
CA SER A 180 13.37 17.43 -9.63
C SER A 180 12.68 17.55 -10.99
N TRP A 181 11.38 17.26 -11.05
CA TRP A 181 10.51 17.54 -12.18
C TRP A 181 9.89 18.93 -11.99
N GLN A 182 10.34 19.89 -12.81
CA GLN A 182 9.79 21.24 -12.97
C GLN A 182 9.22 21.37 -14.38
#